data_AF-A0A0K9PNU5-F1
#
_entry.id   AF-A0A0K9PNU5-F1
#
_cell.length_a   1.000
_cell.length_b   1.000
_cell.length_c   1.000
_cell.angle_alpha   90.00
_cell.angle_beta   90.00
_cell.angle_gamma   90.00
#
_symmetry.space_group_name_H-M   'P 1'
#
loop_
_entity.id
_entity.type
_entity.pdbx_description
1 polymer ?
#
loop_
_entity_poly.entity_id
_entity_poly.type
_entity_poly.pdbx_seq_one_letter_code
_entity_poly.pdbx_strand_id
1 'polypeptide(L)'
;MQSAPGSDRDLIEAYISSSIRISFSRVLHYVEAKTDSSHEHVLACLAEETKKLLKTDSTIFMPIFSKWHQLAPVASASLLHKLYGNKLRPFLDHAEHLTEDVVSVFPEADSLERYIMTVISLACEEEIVKDNCLRKLISFEVEKKSGTLVLRWLNAKLGRILEWVERAIQQERFRATSKELESLTNLVRCMGECERYPEG
;
A
#
# COMPACT_ATOMS: atom_id res chain seq x y z
N MET A 1 -10.23 13.58 47.25
CA MET A 1 -10.51 12.26 46.64
C MET A 1 -9.20 11.73 46.09
N GLN A 2 -8.53 10.86 46.83
CA GLN A 2 -7.28 10.20 46.39
C GLN A 2 -7.69 8.90 45.69
N SER A 3 -7.40 8.78 44.40
CA SER A 3 -7.56 7.52 43.68
C SER A 3 -6.55 6.51 44.23
N ALA A 4 -7.02 5.32 44.59
CA ALA A 4 -6.15 4.21 45.00
C ALA A 4 -5.05 3.97 43.93
N PRO A 5 -3.83 3.57 44.31
CA PRO A 5 -2.85 3.14 43.33
C PRO A 5 -3.45 1.94 42.59
N GLY A 6 -3.51 2.03 41.26
CA GLY A 6 -3.83 0.88 40.41
C GLY A 6 -2.86 -0.27 40.71
N SER A 7 -3.25 -1.48 40.35
CA SER A 7 -2.35 -2.65 40.44
C SER A 7 -1.01 -2.32 39.78
N ASP A 8 0.10 -2.93 40.22
CA ASP A 8 1.42 -2.72 39.59
C ASP A 8 1.36 -2.90 38.07
N ARG A 9 0.45 -3.77 37.58
CA ARG A 9 0.14 -3.92 36.15
C ARG A 9 -0.44 -2.66 35.51
N ASP A 10 -1.41 -2.01 36.14
CA ASP A 10 -2.05 -0.79 35.63
C ASP A 10 -1.04 0.36 35.54
N LEU A 11 -0.12 0.45 36.51
CA LEU A 11 0.97 1.43 36.50
C LEU A 11 1.96 1.16 35.36
N ILE A 12 2.32 -0.11 35.13
CA ILE A 12 3.19 -0.50 34.01
C ILE A 12 2.52 -0.20 32.67
N GLU A 13 1.25 -0.57 32.51
CA GLU A 13 0.49 -0.28 31.29
C GLU A 13 0.40 1.22 31.03
N ALA A 14 0.13 2.03 32.06
CA ALA A 14 0.12 3.49 31.95
C ALA A 14 1.49 4.05 31.54
N TYR A 15 2.58 3.51 32.11
CA TYR A 15 3.94 3.91 31.77
C TYR A 15 4.28 3.57 30.31
N ILE A 16 4.04 2.32 29.88
CA ILE A 16 4.21 1.87 28.49
C ILE A 16 3.39 2.77 27.56
N SER A 17 2.14 3.05 27.92
CA SER A 17 1.25 3.87 27.11
C SER A 17 1.79 5.29 26.93
N SER A 18 2.33 5.89 28.00
CA SER A 18 2.93 7.23 27.96
C SER A 18 4.22 7.25 27.14
N SER A 19 5.15 6.33 27.42
CA SER A 19 6.46 6.27 26.78
C SER A 19 6.35 6.01 25.28
N ILE A 20 5.46 5.11 24.86
CA ILE A 20 5.21 4.80 23.45
C ILE A 20 4.58 5.97 22.73
N ARG A 21 3.59 6.67 23.32
CA ARG A 21 3.00 7.87 22.69
C ARG A 21 4.03 8.96 22.47
N ILE A 22 4.88 9.23 23.46
CA ILE A 22 5.94 10.22 23.34
C ILE A 22 6.94 9.80 22.25
N SER A 23 7.36 8.53 22.26
CA SER A 23 8.33 8.02 21.28
C SER A 23 7.78 8.05 19.86
N PHE A 24 6.53 7.64 19.67
CA PHE A 24 5.83 7.72 18.39
C PHE A 24 5.69 9.17 17.91
N SER A 25 5.35 10.10 18.81
CA SER A 25 5.30 11.53 18.47
C SER A 25 6.64 12.07 18.00
N ARG A 26 7.75 11.64 18.63
CA ARG A 26 9.11 12.01 18.21
C ARG A 26 9.46 11.43 16.84
N VAL A 27 9.11 10.16 16.61
CA VAL A 27 9.28 9.52 15.29
C VAL A 27 8.49 10.26 14.21
N LEU A 28 7.23 10.64 14.50
CA LEU A 28 6.40 11.38 13.57
C LEU A 28 7.05 12.71 13.16
N HIS A 29 7.46 13.52 14.14
CA HIS A 29 8.14 14.79 13.84
C HIS A 29 9.47 14.62 13.10
N TYR A 30 10.23 13.57 13.42
CA TYR A 30 11.45 13.24 12.71
C TYR A 30 11.16 12.88 11.24
N VAL A 31 10.14 12.07 10.99
CA VAL A 31 9.75 11.66 9.63
C VAL A 31 9.21 12.85 8.84
N GLU A 32 8.37 13.70 9.43
CA GLU A 32 7.88 14.94 8.82
C GLU A 32 9.07 15.81 8.37
N ALA A 33 10.05 16.06 9.26
CA ALA A 33 11.24 16.84 8.91
C ALA A 33 12.16 16.15 7.87
N LYS A 34 12.29 14.82 7.90
CA LYS A 34 13.11 14.06 6.94
C LYS A 34 12.49 14.09 5.54
N THR A 35 11.18 13.91 5.44
CA THR A 35 10.46 13.83 4.17
C THR A 35 10.36 15.17 3.46
N ASP A 36 10.45 16.29 4.16
CA ASP A 36 10.63 17.60 3.53
C ASP A 36 11.91 17.69 2.66
N SER A 37 12.89 16.83 2.92
CA SER A 37 14.17 16.76 2.19
C SER A 37 14.31 15.55 1.26
N SER A 38 13.32 14.65 1.24
CA SER A 38 13.33 13.37 0.53
C SER A 38 12.10 13.23 -0.37
N HIS A 39 12.19 12.40 -1.43
CA HIS A 39 11.02 12.05 -2.24
C HIS A 39 10.23 10.84 -1.67
N GLU A 40 10.56 10.39 -0.45
CA GLU A 40 9.84 9.30 0.23
C GLU A 40 8.51 9.76 0.83
N HIS A 41 7.47 8.94 0.71
CA HIS A 41 6.15 9.25 1.28
C HIS A 41 6.16 9.15 2.81
N VAL A 42 5.64 10.17 3.50
CA VAL A 42 5.61 10.30 4.97
C VAL A 42 5.10 9.05 5.68
N LEU A 43 3.98 8.46 5.20
CA LEU A 43 3.41 7.27 5.82
C LEU A 43 4.29 6.01 5.65
N ALA A 44 5.01 5.88 4.53
CA ALA A 44 5.92 4.76 4.31
C ALA A 44 7.10 4.85 5.28
N CYS A 45 7.74 6.02 5.38
CA CYS A 45 8.79 6.26 6.37
C CYS A 45 8.30 6.09 7.80
N LEU A 46 7.09 6.56 8.11
CA LEU A 46 6.51 6.43 9.44
C LEU A 46 6.31 4.97 9.81
N ALA A 47 5.86 4.12 8.88
CA ALA A 47 5.74 2.69 9.12
C ALA A 47 7.10 2.04 9.42
N GLU A 48 8.12 2.35 8.62
CA GLU A 48 9.48 1.84 8.79
C GLU A 48 10.08 2.24 10.15
N GLU A 49 10.00 3.52 10.51
CA GLU A 49 10.52 4.02 11.78
C GLU A 49 9.72 3.51 12.98
N THR A 50 8.39 3.35 12.83
CA THR A 50 7.55 2.71 13.86
C THR A 50 7.94 1.25 14.06
N LYS A 51 8.29 0.53 12.99
CA LYS A 51 8.77 -0.84 13.06
C LYS A 51 10.12 -0.91 13.79
N LYS A 52 11.05 0.02 13.51
CA LYS A 52 12.33 0.14 14.23
C LYS A 52 12.11 0.44 15.72
N LEU A 53 11.17 1.33 16.04
CA LEU A 53 10.77 1.63 17.40
C LEU A 53 10.26 0.37 18.11
N LEU A 54 9.29 -0.35 17.52
CA LEU A 54 8.76 -1.58 18.11
C LEU A 54 9.83 -2.67 18.26
N LYS A 55 10.75 -2.80 17.30
CA LYS A 55 11.86 -3.74 17.40
C LYS A 55 12.76 -3.42 18.58
N THR A 56 13.09 -2.15 18.77
CA THR A 56 13.90 -1.70 19.92
C THR A 56 13.15 -1.95 21.22
N ASP A 57 11.88 -1.60 21.27
CA ASP A 57 11.04 -1.73 22.46
C ASP A 57 10.86 -3.20 22.88
N SER A 58 10.48 -4.06 21.94
CA SER A 58 10.26 -5.50 22.16
C SER A 58 11.52 -6.27 22.52
N THR A 59 12.71 -5.83 22.10
CA THR A 59 13.97 -6.54 22.37
C THR A 59 14.70 -6.04 23.61
N ILE A 60 14.59 -4.75 23.94
CA ILE A 60 15.35 -4.13 25.04
C ILE A 60 14.47 -3.95 26.28
N PHE A 61 13.32 -3.29 26.13
CA PHE A 61 12.52 -2.83 27.28
C PHE A 61 11.47 -3.85 27.70
N MET A 62 10.79 -4.48 26.74
CA MET A 62 9.71 -5.41 27.05
C MET A 62 10.14 -6.63 27.87
N PRO A 63 11.31 -7.27 27.66
CA PRO A 63 11.77 -8.36 28.51
C PRO A 63 11.96 -7.96 29.99
N ILE A 64 12.22 -6.68 30.24
CA ILE A 64 12.29 -6.12 31.59
C ILE A 64 10.88 -6.07 32.17
N PHE A 65 9.94 -5.39 31.49
CA PHE A 65 8.56 -5.24 31.95
C PHE A 65 7.79 -6.57 32.07
N SER A 66 8.09 -7.56 31.22
CA SER A 66 7.44 -8.87 31.24
C SER A 66 7.58 -9.65 32.56
N LYS A 67 8.55 -9.28 33.41
CA LYS A 67 8.67 -9.85 34.78
C LYS A 67 7.50 -9.49 35.69
N TRP A 68 6.87 -8.34 35.44
CA TRP A 68 5.76 -7.82 36.25
C TRP A 68 4.44 -7.81 35.48
N HIS A 69 4.50 -7.69 34.15
CA HIS A 69 3.36 -7.73 33.26
C HIS A 69 3.70 -8.51 31.98
N GLN A 70 3.39 -9.81 31.97
CA GLN A 70 3.71 -10.72 30.86
C GLN A 70 3.26 -10.21 29.47
N LEU A 71 2.12 -9.52 29.41
CA LEU A 71 1.55 -8.97 28.17
C LEU A 71 2.05 -7.55 27.82
N ALA A 72 3.12 -7.06 28.46
CA ALA A 72 3.73 -5.77 28.13
C ALA A 72 4.07 -5.61 26.63
N PRO A 73 4.65 -6.61 25.93
CA PRO A 73 4.90 -6.49 24.50
C PRO A 73 3.61 -6.34 23.69
N VAL A 74 2.52 -7.01 24.12
CA VAL A 74 1.21 -6.91 23.47
C VAL A 74 0.64 -5.51 23.64
N ALA A 75 0.74 -4.92 24.84
CA ALA A 75 0.28 -3.55 25.10
C ALA A 75 1.01 -2.52 24.23
N SER A 76 2.35 -2.62 24.14
CA SER A 76 3.17 -1.74 23.30
C SER A 76 2.84 -1.91 21.81
N ALA A 77 2.85 -3.15 21.31
CA ALA A 77 2.58 -3.45 19.90
C ALA A 77 1.16 -3.01 19.47
N SER A 78 0.16 -3.25 20.32
CA SER A 78 -1.23 -2.84 20.05
C SER A 78 -1.40 -1.32 20.04
N LEU A 79 -0.66 -0.61 20.89
CA LEU A 79 -0.71 0.84 20.92
C LEU A 79 -0.05 1.44 19.66
N LEU A 80 1.11 0.93 19.23
CA LEU A 80 1.76 1.36 18.00
C LEU A 80 0.91 1.05 16.77
N HIS A 81 0.27 -0.12 16.73
CA HIS A 81 -0.70 -0.48 15.70
C HIS A 81 -1.81 0.57 15.57
N LYS A 82 -2.42 0.94 16.70
CA LYS A 82 -3.47 1.97 16.74
C LYS A 82 -2.97 3.34 16.32
N LEU A 83 -1.80 3.77 16.81
CA LEU A 83 -1.26 5.09 16.51
C LEU A 83 -0.93 5.25 15.02
N TYR A 84 -0.27 4.26 14.42
CA TYR A 84 0.00 4.26 12.98
C TYR A 84 -1.28 4.09 12.17
N GLY A 85 -2.17 3.17 12.55
CA GLY A 85 -3.45 2.94 11.88
C GLY A 85 -4.31 4.20 11.78
N ASN A 86 -4.33 5.03 12.83
CA ASN A 86 -5.02 6.32 12.80
C ASN A 86 -4.46 7.30 11.75
N LYS A 87 -3.15 7.24 11.47
CA LYS A 87 -2.49 8.05 10.43
C LYS A 87 -2.67 7.45 9.04
N LEU A 88 -2.69 6.12 8.94
CA LEU A 88 -2.85 5.39 7.68
C LEU A 88 -4.29 5.44 7.15
N ARG A 89 -5.30 5.41 8.03
CA ARG A 89 -6.71 5.25 7.63
C ARG A 89 -7.19 6.27 6.60
N PRO A 90 -6.96 7.58 6.75
CA PRO A 90 -7.35 8.54 5.72
C PRO A 90 -6.72 8.23 4.36
N PHE A 91 -5.46 7.79 4.33
CA PHE A 91 -4.80 7.40 3.08
C PHE A 91 -5.46 6.19 2.42
N LEU A 92 -5.82 5.16 3.20
CA LEU A 92 -6.52 3.98 2.70
C LEU A 92 -7.91 4.29 2.15
N ASP A 93 -8.64 5.20 2.80
CA ASP A 93 -9.98 5.61 2.38
C ASP A 93 -9.94 6.32 1.02
N HIS A 94 -8.92 7.15 0.77
CA HIS A 94 -8.75 7.90 -0.48
C HIS A 94 -7.95 7.17 -1.58
N ALA A 95 -7.33 6.04 -1.25
CA ALA A 95 -6.57 5.24 -2.21
C ALA A 95 -7.51 4.59 -3.23
N GLU A 96 -7.78 5.26 -4.34
CA GLU A 96 -8.60 4.72 -5.42
C GLU A 96 -7.75 4.09 -6.53
N HIS A 97 -6.57 4.63 -6.83
CA HIS A 97 -5.74 4.19 -7.96
C HIS A 97 -4.39 3.67 -7.48
N LEU A 98 -3.74 2.84 -8.31
CA LEU A 98 -2.38 2.37 -8.06
C LEU A 98 -1.37 3.48 -8.43
N THR A 99 -1.22 4.46 -7.53
CA THR A 99 -0.25 5.57 -7.64
C THR A 99 1.09 5.19 -7.04
N GLU A 100 2.12 6.01 -7.26
CA GLU A 100 3.44 5.83 -6.64
C GLU A 100 3.37 5.86 -5.11
N ASP A 101 2.55 6.75 -4.53
CA ASP A 101 2.29 6.81 -3.09
C ASP A 101 1.69 5.50 -2.58
N VAL A 102 0.71 4.92 -3.29
CA VAL A 102 0.11 3.64 -2.90
C VAL A 102 1.13 2.51 -2.96
N VAL A 103 1.96 2.49 -4.02
CA VAL A 103 3.00 1.47 -4.22
C VAL A 103 4.11 1.57 -3.16
N SER A 104 4.37 2.77 -2.61
CA SER A 104 5.35 2.96 -1.53
C SER A 104 4.76 2.69 -0.14
N VAL A 105 3.54 3.16 0.15
CA VAL A 105 2.94 3.09 1.50
C VAL A 105 2.43 1.69 1.82
N PHE A 106 1.78 1.00 0.88
CA PHE A 106 1.11 -0.26 1.17
C PHE A 106 2.10 -1.36 1.63
N PRO A 107 3.24 -1.58 0.95
CA PRO A 107 4.21 -2.59 1.39
C PRO A 107 4.75 -2.29 2.80
N GLU A 108 5.04 -1.03 3.13
CA GLU A 108 5.57 -0.68 4.44
C GLU A 108 4.51 -0.80 5.55
N ALA A 109 3.26 -0.44 5.26
CA ALA A 109 2.14 -0.65 6.18
C ALA A 109 1.91 -2.14 6.49
N ASP A 110 1.91 -3.00 5.46
CA ASP A 110 1.79 -4.46 5.61
C ASP A 110 2.98 -5.05 6.37
N SER A 111 4.19 -4.60 6.04
CA SER A 111 5.44 -4.98 6.71
C SER A 111 5.45 -4.65 8.21
N LEU A 112 4.86 -3.52 8.60
CA LEU A 112 4.66 -3.13 10.00
C LEU A 112 3.57 -3.98 10.67
N GLU A 113 2.40 -4.15 10.05
CA GLU A 113 1.29 -4.93 10.62
C GLU A 113 1.70 -6.39 10.87
N ARG A 114 2.35 -7.03 9.91
CA ARG A 114 2.87 -8.40 10.06
C ARG A 114 3.88 -8.50 11.20
N TYR A 115 4.72 -7.48 11.40
CA TYR A 115 5.69 -7.48 12.49
C TYR A 115 5.02 -7.30 13.86
N ILE A 116 4.03 -6.42 13.96
CA ILE A 116 3.19 -6.27 15.17
C ILE A 116 2.52 -7.60 15.53
N MET A 117 1.88 -8.26 14.56
CA MET A 117 1.23 -9.56 14.77
C MET A 117 2.24 -10.62 15.23
N THR A 118 3.47 -10.58 14.71
CA THR A 118 4.56 -11.46 15.12
C THR A 118 4.93 -11.22 16.58
N VAL A 119 5.12 -9.97 16.99
CA VAL A 119 5.44 -9.61 18.39
C VAL A 119 4.34 -10.07 19.35
N ILE A 120 3.06 -9.85 18.99
CA ILE A 120 1.93 -10.31 19.80
C ILE A 120 1.91 -11.83 19.91
N SER A 121 2.14 -12.53 18.79
CA SER A 121 2.14 -14.01 18.77
C SER A 121 3.25 -14.59 19.64
N LEU A 122 4.44 -13.98 19.63
CA LEU A 122 5.57 -14.43 20.46
C LEU A 122 5.41 -14.09 21.94
N ALA A 123 4.63 -13.06 22.27
CA ALA A 123 4.38 -12.65 23.65
C ALA A 123 3.30 -13.48 24.36
N CYS A 124 2.50 -14.24 23.61
CA CYS A 124 1.42 -15.07 24.13
C CYS A 124 1.80 -16.55 24.08
N GLU A 125 1.93 -17.19 25.24
CA GLU A 125 2.21 -18.64 25.32
C GLU A 125 0.98 -19.49 24.97
N GLU A 126 -0.22 -19.02 25.34
CA GLU A 126 -1.47 -19.71 25.06
C GLU A 126 -2.11 -19.23 23.75
N GLU A 127 -2.47 -20.17 22.87
CA GLU A 127 -3.13 -19.86 21.59
C GLU A 127 -4.45 -19.10 21.76
N ILE A 128 -5.22 -19.38 22.83
CA ILE A 128 -6.48 -18.66 23.10
C ILE A 128 -6.21 -17.18 23.41
N VAL A 129 -5.15 -16.89 24.18
CA VAL A 129 -4.78 -15.50 24.53
C VAL A 129 -4.27 -14.78 23.29
N LYS A 130 -3.43 -15.44 22.49
CA LYS A 130 -2.95 -14.93 21.19
C LYS A 130 -4.12 -14.57 20.27
N ASP A 131 -5.06 -15.47 20.06
CA ASP A 131 -6.23 -15.24 19.21
C ASP A 131 -7.06 -14.06 19.72
N ASN A 132 -7.28 -13.97 21.03
CA ASN A 132 -8.02 -12.86 21.64
C ASN A 132 -7.31 -11.52 21.47
N CYS A 133 -5.98 -11.48 21.56
CA CYS A 133 -5.19 -10.28 21.33
C CYS A 133 -5.23 -9.85 19.86
N LEU A 134 -5.05 -10.78 18.92
CA LEU A 134 -5.09 -10.49 17.49
C LEU A 134 -6.48 -10.05 17.04
N ARG A 135 -7.56 -10.66 17.56
CA ARG A 135 -8.94 -10.25 17.28
C ARG A 135 -9.28 -8.84 17.75
N LYS A 136 -8.58 -8.30 18.74
CA LYS A 136 -8.77 -6.92 19.22
C LYS A 136 -8.12 -5.88 18.29
N LEU A 137 -7.22 -6.28 17.40
CA LEU A 137 -6.64 -5.40 16.41
C LEU A 137 -7.58 -5.26 15.21
N ILE A 138 -7.77 -4.02 14.76
CA ILE A 138 -8.50 -3.73 13.53
C ILE A 138 -7.51 -3.80 12.37
N SER A 139 -7.51 -4.90 11.59
CA SER A 139 -6.58 -5.03 10.46
C SER A 139 -6.62 -3.79 9.55
N PHE A 140 -5.46 -3.39 9.03
CA PHE A 140 -5.37 -2.29 8.08
C PHE A 140 -6.02 -2.61 6.72
N GLU A 141 -6.35 -3.87 6.43
CA GLU A 141 -6.94 -4.32 5.16
C GLU A 141 -6.13 -3.93 3.91
N VAL A 142 -4.83 -3.70 4.05
CA VAL A 142 -3.93 -3.25 2.96
C VAL A 142 -3.93 -4.26 1.81
N GLU A 143 -3.85 -5.56 2.11
CA GLU A 143 -3.84 -6.62 1.10
C GLU A 143 -5.14 -6.67 0.27
N LYS A 144 -6.28 -6.56 0.95
CA LYS A 144 -7.59 -6.54 0.29
C LYS A 144 -7.76 -5.30 -0.59
N LYS A 145 -7.33 -4.13 -0.07
CA LYS A 145 -7.35 -2.88 -0.83
C LYS A 145 -6.42 -2.97 -2.03
N SER A 146 -5.18 -3.42 -1.84
CA SER A 146 -4.18 -3.54 -2.90
C SER A 146 -4.64 -4.48 -4.02
N GLY A 147 -5.21 -5.64 -3.69
CA GLY A 147 -5.77 -6.57 -4.68
C GLY A 147 -6.84 -5.93 -5.56
N THR A 148 -7.73 -5.13 -4.95
CA THR A 148 -8.77 -4.39 -5.68
C THR A 148 -8.15 -3.36 -6.64
N LEU A 149 -7.15 -2.61 -6.15
CA LEU A 149 -6.46 -1.58 -6.94
C LEU A 149 -5.70 -2.19 -8.12
N VAL A 150 -4.97 -3.28 -7.89
CA VAL A 150 -4.21 -4.00 -8.92
C VAL A 150 -5.14 -4.56 -9.99
N LEU A 151 -6.26 -5.20 -9.60
CA LEU A 151 -7.22 -5.72 -10.56
C LEU A 151 -7.84 -4.61 -11.41
N ARG A 152 -8.21 -3.48 -10.78
CA ARG A 152 -8.76 -2.32 -11.48
C ARG A 152 -7.75 -1.72 -12.47
N TRP A 153 -6.49 -1.58 -12.05
CA TRP A 153 -5.41 -1.11 -12.90
C TRP A 153 -5.18 -2.05 -14.10
N LEU A 154 -5.16 -3.37 -13.86
CA LEU A 154 -4.95 -4.38 -14.89
C LEU A 154 -6.07 -4.32 -15.93
N ASN A 155 -7.33 -4.26 -15.48
CA ASN A 155 -8.49 -4.12 -16.38
C ASN A 155 -8.41 -2.84 -17.23
N ALA A 156 -8.04 -1.70 -16.64
CA ALA A 156 -7.86 -0.45 -17.37
C ALA A 156 -6.69 -0.52 -18.38
N LYS A 157 -5.63 -1.28 -18.07
CA LYS A 157 -4.52 -1.49 -19.00
C LYS A 157 -4.92 -2.40 -20.15
N LEU A 158 -5.64 -3.49 -19.88
CA LEU A 158 -6.17 -4.39 -20.90
C LEU A 158 -7.14 -3.68 -21.83
N GLY A 159 -8.07 -2.89 -21.31
CA GLY A 159 -9.01 -2.10 -22.12
C GLY A 159 -8.30 -1.18 -23.10
N ARG A 160 -7.26 -0.46 -22.64
CA ARG A 160 -6.43 0.37 -23.54
C ARG A 160 -5.71 -0.46 -24.60
N ILE A 161 -5.15 -1.61 -24.25
CA ILE A 161 -4.49 -2.48 -25.23
C ILE A 161 -5.50 -2.95 -26.29
N LEU A 162 -6.71 -3.34 -25.87
CA LEU A 162 -7.76 -3.75 -26.79
C LEU A 162 -8.13 -2.64 -27.78
N GLU A 163 -8.35 -1.41 -27.30
CA GLU A 163 -8.61 -0.26 -28.16
C GLU A 163 -7.46 0.04 -29.12
N TRP A 164 -6.21 -0.10 -28.66
CA TRP A 164 -5.02 0.07 -29.52
C TRP A 164 -4.97 -0.98 -30.63
N VAL A 165 -5.26 -2.24 -30.29
CA VAL A 165 -5.33 -3.35 -31.26
C VAL A 165 -6.44 -3.10 -32.28
N GLU A 166 -7.63 -2.68 -31.83
CA GLU A 166 -8.75 -2.39 -32.72
C GLU A 166 -8.41 -1.25 -33.70
N ARG A 167 -7.82 -0.16 -33.20
CA ARG A 167 -7.34 0.94 -34.05
C ARG A 167 -6.27 0.49 -35.05
N ALA A 168 -5.33 -0.35 -34.63
CA ALA A 168 -4.29 -0.88 -35.51
C ALA A 168 -4.89 -1.72 -36.65
N ILE A 169 -5.85 -2.60 -36.34
CA ILE A 169 -6.56 -3.41 -37.35
C ILE A 169 -7.32 -2.52 -38.34
N GLN A 170 -8.05 -1.51 -37.86
CA GLN A 170 -8.76 -0.57 -38.72
C GLN A 170 -7.79 0.19 -39.65
N GLN A 171 -6.63 0.59 -39.12
CA GLN A 171 -5.60 1.28 -39.90
C GLN A 171 -4.99 0.37 -40.97
N GLU A 172 -4.76 -0.91 -40.69
CA GLU A 172 -4.30 -1.89 -41.68
C GLU A 172 -5.33 -2.10 -42.79
N ARG A 173 -6.61 -2.29 -42.44
CA ARG A 173 -7.71 -2.42 -43.42
C ARG A 173 -7.79 -1.20 -44.32
N PHE A 174 -7.76 0.01 -43.73
CA PHE A 174 -7.79 1.25 -44.50
C PHE A 174 -6.60 1.37 -45.46
N ARG A 175 -5.39 1.02 -45.01
CA ARG A 175 -4.18 1.02 -45.87
C ARG A 175 -4.27 0.03 -47.02
N ALA A 176 -4.86 -1.15 -46.80
CA ALA A 176 -5.07 -2.14 -47.86
C ALA A 176 -6.03 -1.60 -48.94
N THR A 177 -7.21 -1.12 -48.54
CA THR A 177 -8.21 -0.57 -49.46
C THR A 177 -7.69 0.65 -50.23
N SER A 178 -6.90 1.52 -49.59
CA SER A 178 -6.29 2.67 -50.27
C SER A 178 -5.33 2.24 -51.39
N LYS A 179 -4.50 1.22 -51.16
CA LYS A 179 -3.58 0.70 -52.18
C LYS A 179 -4.31 0.03 -53.34
N GLU A 180 -5.37 -0.72 -53.04
CA GLU A 180 -6.23 -1.33 -54.05
C GLU A 180 -6.90 -0.24 -54.92
N LEU A 181 -7.46 0.79 -54.29
CA LEU A 181 -8.10 1.91 -54.99
C LEU A 181 -7.11 2.67 -55.90
N GLU A 182 -5.90 2.94 -55.40
CA GLU A 182 -4.85 3.59 -56.19
C GLU A 182 -4.41 2.74 -57.39
N SER A 183 -4.26 1.43 -57.20
CA SER A 183 -3.91 0.48 -58.27
C SER A 183 -4.99 0.41 -59.35
N LEU A 184 -6.26 0.34 -58.97
CA LEU A 184 -7.40 0.35 -59.89
C LEU A 184 -7.50 1.68 -60.66
N THR A 185 -7.30 2.80 -59.98
CA THR A 185 -7.32 4.14 -60.60
C THR A 185 -6.21 4.28 -61.64
N ASN A 186 -5.01 3.80 -61.33
CA ASN A 186 -3.89 3.78 -62.28
C ASN A 186 -4.16 2.87 -63.48
N LEU A 187 -4.77 1.70 -63.27
CA LEU A 187 -5.11 0.77 -64.34
C LEU A 187 -6.15 1.37 -65.30
N VAL A 188 -7.22 2.00 -64.77
CA VAL A 188 -8.24 2.69 -65.58
C VAL A 188 -7.62 3.85 -66.38
N ARG A 189 -6.72 4.61 -65.78
CA ARG A 189 -6.00 5.69 -66.46
C ARG A 189 -5.16 5.16 -67.63
N CYS A 190 -4.41 4.07 -67.43
CA CYS A 190 -3.65 3.44 -68.52
C CYS A 190 -4.56 2.91 -69.64
N MET A 191 -5.70 2.29 -69.32
CA MET A 191 -6.64 1.83 -70.33
C MET A 191 -7.24 2.98 -71.15
N GLY A 192 -7.60 4.10 -70.51
CA GLY A 192 -8.11 5.30 -71.20
C GLY A 192 -7.04 6.12 -71.93
N GLU A 193 -5.75 5.88 -71.67
CA GLU A 193 -4.63 6.38 -72.47
C GLU A 193 -4.39 5.49 -73.70
N CYS A 194 -4.54 4.16 -73.60
CA CYS A 194 -4.48 3.24 -74.73
C CYS A 194 -5.66 3.41 -75.71
N GLU A 195 -6.88 3.66 -75.24
CA GLU A 195 -8.05 3.90 -76.11
C GLU A 195 -7.97 5.21 -76.90
N ARG A 196 -7.13 6.17 -76.46
CA ARG A 196 -6.91 7.45 -77.16
C ARG A 196 -5.89 7.39 -78.29
N TYR A 197 -5.24 6.24 -78.50
CA TYR A 197 -4.40 5.97 -79.66
C TYR A 197 -4.91 4.71 -80.37
N PRO A 198 -5.97 4.79 -81.19
CA PRO A 198 -6.19 3.75 -82.18
C PRO A 198 -5.05 3.88 -83.20
N GLU A 199 -4.21 2.85 -83.28
CA GLU A 199 -3.22 2.76 -84.34
C GLU A 199 -3.91 2.93 -85.71
N GLY A 200 -3.38 3.87 -86.50
CA GLY A 200 -3.81 4.15 -87.87
C GLY A 200 -3.18 3.19 -88.87
#